data_AF-W7TAN8-F1
#
_entry.id   AF-W7TAN8-F1
#
_cell.length_a   1.000
_cell.length_b   1.000
_cell.length_c   1.000
_cell.angle_alpha   90.00
_cell.angle_beta   90.00
_cell.angle_gamma   90.00
#
_symmetry.space_group_name_H-M   'P 1'
#
loop_
_entity.id
_entity.type
_entity.pdbx_description
1 polymer ?
#
loop_
_entity_poly.entity_id
_entity_poly.type
_entity_poly.pdbx_seq_one_letter_code
_entity_poly.pdbx_strand_id
1 'polypeptide(L)'
;MGDKFDLGNAHISGSAIGNRATVNNYAAAPDALLQALLERRSALLGDAPAAGRDDVRARLDEIEAQLRSGKADKEVVRTGWQRIAAVVGVLSEPVMEVTKLIAKFLA
;
A
#
# COMPACT_ATOMS: atom_id res chain seq x y z
N MET A 1 -54.02 -32.06 -3.44
CA MET A 1 -54.46 -31.20 -2.32
C MET A 1 -53.57 -31.54 -1.12
N GLY A 2 -52.84 -30.64 -0.48
CA GLY A 2 -52.92 -29.19 -0.47
C GLY A 2 -51.55 -28.53 -0.47
N ASP A 3 -51.46 -27.56 -1.37
CA ASP A 3 -50.88 -26.25 -1.19
C ASP A 3 -50.49 -25.87 0.26
N LYS A 4 -49.24 -25.40 0.41
CA LYS A 4 -48.88 -24.46 1.48
C LYS A 4 -47.69 -23.63 1.03
N PHE A 5 -48.02 -22.57 0.29
CA PHE A 5 -47.53 -21.20 0.44
C PHE A 5 -46.08 -21.01 0.91
N ASP A 6 -45.24 -20.74 -0.08
CA ASP A 6 -44.22 -19.69 -0.02
C ASP A 6 -44.89 -18.36 0.38
N LEU A 7 -44.34 -17.65 1.38
CA LEU A 7 -44.42 -16.20 1.63
C LEU A 7 -43.89 -15.90 3.04
N GLY A 8 -42.58 -15.70 3.12
CA GLY A 8 -41.87 -15.30 4.33
C GLY A 8 -40.70 -14.39 3.99
N ASN A 9 -41.02 -13.34 3.25
CA ASN A 9 -40.18 -12.25 2.78
C ASN A 9 -39.35 -11.62 3.93
N ALA A 10 -38.23 -12.22 4.31
CA ALA A 10 -37.20 -11.58 5.11
C ALA A 10 -36.17 -10.98 4.16
N HIS A 11 -36.56 -9.83 3.59
CA HIS A 11 -35.70 -8.88 2.94
C HIS A 11 -34.57 -8.50 3.92
N ILE A 12 -33.40 -9.14 3.81
CA ILE A 12 -32.17 -8.65 4.47
C ILE A 12 -31.60 -7.53 3.59
N SER A 13 -32.41 -6.47 3.40
CA SER A 13 -31.91 -5.12 3.15
C SER A 13 -31.79 -4.47 4.51
N GLY A 14 -30.73 -4.84 5.20
CA GLY A 14 -30.45 -4.43 6.57
C GLY A 14 -28.97 -4.43 6.77
N SER A 15 -28.30 -3.48 6.10
CA SER A 15 -27.08 -2.83 6.54
C SER A 15 -26.21 -3.67 7.46
N ALA A 16 -25.59 -4.72 6.92
CA ALA A 16 -24.29 -5.14 7.41
C ALA A 16 -23.25 -4.09 6.96
N ILE A 17 -23.45 -2.83 7.40
CA ILE A 17 -22.34 -1.95 7.74
C ILE A 17 -21.74 -2.58 9.01
N GLY A 18 -21.16 -3.75 8.83
CA GLY A 18 -20.25 -4.40 9.75
C GLY A 18 -18.97 -3.57 9.73
N ASN A 19 -19.05 -2.38 10.32
CA ASN A 19 -17.94 -1.58 10.77
C ASN A 19 -17.23 -2.33 11.91
N ARG A 20 -16.65 -3.49 11.60
CA ARG A 20 -15.61 -4.18 12.38
C ARG A 20 -15.08 -5.43 11.70
N ALA A 21 -14.92 -5.41 10.37
CA ALA A 21 -13.81 -6.14 9.80
C ALA A 21 -12.52 -5.38 10.17
N THR A 22 -12.13 -5.46 11.45
CA THR A 22 -10.76 -5.26 11.91
C THR A 22 -9.92 -6.41 11.35
N VAL A 23 -9.92 -6.57 10.04
CA VAL A 23 -8.79 -7.08 9.30
C VAL A 23 -7.92 -5.82 9.18
N ASN A 24 -6.91 -5.54 10.01
CA ASN A 24 -5.82 -6.43 10.45
C ASN A 24 -5.66 -7.69 9.59
N ASN A 25 -5.98 -7.56 8.29
CA ASN A 25 -5.28 -8.27 7.29
C ASN A 25 -3.88 -7.71 7.46
N TYR A 26 -2.98 -8.53 7.97
CA TYR A 26 -1.63 -8.51 7.49
C TYR A 26 -1.75 -8.68 5.97
N ALA A 27 -2.05 -7.58 5.28
CA ALA A 27 -2.03 -7.52 3.84
C ALA A 27 -0.67 -8.10 3.46
N ALA A 28 -0.64 -8.98 2.45
CA ALA A 28 0.60 -9.63 2.03
C ALA A 28 1.73 -8.58 2.04
N ALA A 29 2.95 -8.93 2.47
CA ALA A 29 4.05 -7.96 2.57
C ALA A 29 4.10 -6.88 1.44
N PRO A 30 3.87 -7.21 0.14
CA PRO A 30 3.75 -6.21 -0.92
C PRO A 30 2.60 -5.20 -0.77
N ASP A 31 1.46 -5.62 -0.24
CA ASP A 31 0.24 -4.83 -0.07
C ASP A 31 0.38 -3.83 1.10
N ALA A 32 0.97 -4.26 2.23
CA ALA A 32 1.31 -3.36 3.35
C ALA A 32 2.37 -2.31 2.96
N LEU A 33 3.35 -2.70 2.15
CA LEU A 33 4.35 -1.78 1.60
C LEU A 33 3.72 -0.79 0.61
N LEU A 34 2.84 -1.25 -0.26
CA LEU A 34 2.11 -0.41 -1.22
C LEU A 34 1.27 0.65 -0.51
N GLN A 35 0.49 0.25 0.51
CA GLN A 35 -0.32 1.20 1.30
C GLN A 35 0.56 2.26 1.97
N ALA A 36 1.63 1.85 2.65
CA ALA A 36 2.52 2.80 3.32
C ALA A 36 3.21 3.77 2.33
N LEU A 37 3.59 3.29 1.14
CA LEU A 37 4.12 4.16 0.08
C LEU A 37 3.11 5.21 -0.38
N LEU A 38 1.84 4.82 -0.56
CA LEU A 38 0.78 5.73 -0.96
C LEU A 38 0.48 6.79 0.11
N GLU A 39 0.41 6.37 1.38
CA GLU A 39 0.18 7.28 2.51
C GLU A 39 1.33 8.27 2.73
N ARG A 40 2.58 7.81 2.55
CA ARG A 40 3.78 8.65 2.76
C ARG A 40 4.25 9.37 1.50
N ARG A 41 3.63 9.15 0.34
CA ARG A 41 4.03 9.73 -0.96
C ARG A 41 4.14 11.26 -0.94
N SER A 42 3.14 11.92 -0.36
CA SER A 42 3.14 13.40 -0.25
C SER A 42 4.24 13.91 0.66
N ALA A 43 4.51 13.23 1.78
CA ALA A 43 5.60 13.56 2.69
C ALA A 43 6.97 13.38 2.03
N LEU A 44 7.21 12.23 1.36
CA LEU A 44 8.46 11.96 0.65
C LEU A 44 8.74 12.98 -0.46
N LEU A 45 7.71 13.41 -1.20
CA LEU A 45 7.84 14.46 -2.21
C LEU A 45 8.04 15.85 -1.58
N GLY A 46 7.45 16.10 -0.41
CA GLY A 46 7.64 17.33 0.35
C GLY A 46 9.07 17.48 0.87
N ASP A 47 9.62 16.40 1.44
CA ASP A 47 10.98 16.33 1.97
C ASP A 47 12.05 16.32 0.85
N ALA A 48 11.71 15.83 -0.34
CA ALA A 48 12.62 15.83 -1.47
C ALA A 48 13.01 17.25 -1.90
N PRO A 49 14.31 17.53 -2.15
CA PRO A 49 14.76 18.80 -2.72
C PRO A 49 14.14 19.00 -4.11
N ALA A 50 13.86 20.26 -4.48
CA ALA A 50 13.16 20.58 -5.73
C ALA A 50 13.82 19.96 -6.99
N ALA A 51 15.15 19.90 -7.03
CA ALA A 51 15.91 19.31 -8.13
C ALA A 51 15.79 17.78 -8.22
N GLY A 52 15.45 17.09 -7.13
CA GLY A 52 15.33 15.63 -7.05
C GLY A 52 13.89 15.12 -6.94
N ARG A 53 12.92 16.01 -6.76
CA ARG A 53 11.51 15.66 -6.54
C ARG A 53 10.89 14.88 -7.70
N ASP A 54 11.29 15.17 -8.94
CA ASP A 54 10.79 14.45 -10.11
C ASP A 54 11.37 13.03 -10.22
N ASP A 55 12.66 12.85 -9.89
CA ASP A 55 13.29 11.53 -9.80
C ASP A 55 12.63 10.70 -8.69
N VAL A 56 12.42 11.29 -7.49
CA VAL A 56 11.70 10.63 -6.39
C VAL A 56 10.30 10.21 -6.82
N ARG A 57 9.56 11.07 -7.53
CA ARG A 57 8.23 10.74 -8.05
C ARG A 57 8.30 9.55 -9.01
N ALA A 58 9.19 9.59 -10.00
CA ALA A 58 9.33 8.52 -10.98
C ALA A 58 9.69 7.18 -10.32
N ARG A 59 10.57 7.19 -9.31
CA ARG A 59 10.94 5.98 -8.56
C ARG A 59 9.81 5.46 -7.68
N LEU A 60 9.03 6.34 -7.07
CA LEU A 60 7.85 5.94 -6.32
C LEU A 60 6.81 5.27 -7.24
N ASP A 61 6.58 5.81 -8.45
CA ASP A 61 5.70 5.20 -9.44
C ASP A 61 6.21 3.84 -9.93
N GLU A 62 7.52 3.70 -10.16
CA GLU A 62 8.15 2.43 -10.56
C GLU A 62 7.95 1.35 -9.48
N ILE A 63 8.21 1.68 -8.21
CA ILE A 63 8.00 0.76 -7.08
C ILE A 63 6.51 0.41 -6.94
N GLU A 64 5.62 1.39 -7.05
CA GLU A 64 4.17 1.20 -6.98
C GLU A 64 3.68 0.23 -8.07
N ALA A 65 4.14 0.40 -9.31
CA ALA A 65 3.82 -0.48 -10.43
C ALA A 65 4.33 -1.91 -10.21
N GLN A 66 5.55 -2.06 -9.70
CA GLN A 66 6.11 -3.38 -9.36
C GLN A 66 5.25 -4.08 -8.31
N LEU A 67 4.91 -3.40 -7.22
CA LEU A 67 4.10 -3.96 -6.14
C LEU A 67 2.68 -4.33 -6.59
N ARG A 68 2.07 -3.51 -7.45
CA ARG A 68 0.75 -3.82 -8.06
C ARG A 68 0.79 -4.99 -9.04
N SER A 69 1.94 -5.27 -9.65
CA SER A 69 2.07 -6.38 -10.61
C SER A 69 1.91 -7.76 -9.96
N GLY A 70 1.94 -7.88 -8.62
CA GLY A 70 1.88 -9.17 -7.90
C GLY A 70 3.13 -10.06 -8.07
N LYS A 71 4.03 -9.70 -8.98
CA LYS A 71 5.36 -10.31 -9.21
C LYS A 71 6.44 -9.22 -9.19
N ALA A 72 6.44 -8.45 -8.11
CA ALA A 72 7.39 -7.36 -7.94
C ALA A 72 8.84 -7.86 -7.99
N ASP A 73 9.65 -7.24 -8.84
CA ASP A 73 11.08 -7.50 -8.89
C ASP A 73 11.76 -6.86 -7.67
N LYS A 74 12.31 -7.70 -6.78
CA LYS A 74 12.95 -7.27 -5.53
C LYS A 74 14.16 -6.35 -5.79
N GLU A 75 14.89 -6.55 -6.88
CA GLU A 75 16.04 -5.69 -7.21
C GLU A 75 15.57 -4.30 -7.64
N VAL A 76 14.53 -4.23 -8.47
CA VAL A 76 13.94 -2.94 -8.90
C VAL A 76 13.43 -2.16 -7.69
N VAL A 77 12.68 -2.80 -6.78
CA VAL A 77 12.17 -2.16 -5.56
C VAL A 77 13.33 -1.67 -4.68
N ARG A 78 14.38 -2.47 -4.51
CA ARG A 78 15.56 -2.09 -3.72
C ARG A 78 16.31 -0.90 -4.32
N THR A 79 16.65 -0.96 -5.61
CA THR A 79 17.41 0.10 -6.28
C THR A 79 16.61 1.40 -6.36
N GLY A 80 15.30 1.31 -6.66
CA GLY A 80 14.41 2.47 -6.64
C GLY A 80 14.37 3.13 -5.27
N TRP A 81 14.25 2.33 -4.20
CA TRP A 81 14.22 2.86 -2.84
C TRP A 81 15.54 3.48 -2.39
N GLN A 82 16.67 2.87 -2.71
CA GLN A 82 17.99 3.43 -2.38
C GLN A 82 18.19 4.82 -2.99
N ARG A 83 17.69 5.06 -4.20
CA ARG A 83 17.73 6.39 -4.83
C ARG A 83 16.83 7.38 -4.10
N ILE A 84 15.60 6.99 -3.77
CA ILE A 84 14.68 7.84 -3.00
C ILE A 84 15.32 8.24 -1.66
N ALA A 85 15.88 7.28 -0.92
CA ALA A 85 16.53 7.54 0.35
C ALA A 85 17.78 8.45 0.23
N ALA A 86 18.54 8.32 -0.86
CA ALA A 86 19.68 9.19 -1.13
C ALA A 86 19.27 10.64 -1.44
N VAL A 87 18.11 10.84 -2.09
CA VAL A 87 17.60 12.17 -2.45
C VAL A 87 16.86 12.84 -1.29
N VAL A 88 16.00 12.11 -0.59
CA VAL A 88 15.17 12.62 0.52
C VAL A 88 15.96 12.75 1.82
N GLY A 89 17.04 11.97 1.97
CA GLY A 89 17.81 11.88 3.20
C GLY A 89 17.30 10.76 4.10
N VAL A 90 18.22 9.91 4.56
CA VAL A 90 17.92 8.65 5.26
C VAL A 90 17.36 8.85 6.68
N LEU A 91 17.39 10.09 7.19
CA LEU A 91 17.03 10.44 8.56
C LEU A 91 15.59 10.95 8.72
N SER A 92 14.84 11.10 7.63
CA SER A 92 13.43 11.48 7.71
C SER A 92 12.60 10.31 8.26
N GLU A 93 11.76 10.57 9.26
CA GLU A 93 10.83 9.58 9.83
C GLU A 93 10.04 8.78 8.77
N PRO A 94 9.45 9.39 7.71
CA PRO A 94 8.77 8.63 6.66
C PRO A 94 9.69 7.67 5.89
N VAL A 95 10.96 8.03 5.71
CA VAL A 95 11.94 7.16 5.03
C VAL A 95 12.27 5.96 5.92
N MET A 96 12.42 6.14 7.22
CA MET A 96 12.71 5.04 8.15
C MET A 96 11.57 4.02 8.21
N GLU A 97 10.31 4.47 8.27
CA GLU A 97 9.15 3.58 8.30
C GLU A 97 9.04 2.73 7.03
N VAL A 98 9.13 3.36 5.86
CA VAL A 98 9.06 2.66 4.57
C VAL A 98 10.27 1.75 4.37
N THR A 99 11.46 2.15 4.83
CA THR A 99 12.67 1.30 4.77
C THR A 99 12.50 0.00 5.53
N LYS A 100 11.83 0.01 6.70
CA LYS A 100 11.54 -1.23 7.47
C LYS A 100 10.61 -2.16 6.69
N LEU A 101 9.59 -1.61 6.01
CA LEU A 101 8.66 -2.39 5.20
C LEU A 101 9.34 -2.98 3.97
N ILE A 102 10.24 -2.22 3.33
CA ILE A 102 11.04 -2.70 2.21
C ILE A 102 12.00 -3.79 2.66
N ALA A 103 12.69 -3.64 3.80
CA ALA A 103 13.54 -4.70 4.34
C ALA A 103 12.76 -6.00 4.59
N LYS A 104 11.54 -5.91 5.13
CA LYS A 104 10.64 -7.06 5.32
C LYS A 104 10.18 -7.68 3.99
N PHE A 105 9.94 -6.87 2.97
CA PHE A 105 9.58 -7.34 1.63
C PHE A 105 10.75 -8.03 0.91
N LEU A 106 11.98 -7.57 1.14
CA LEU A 106 13.19 -8.12 0.52
C LEU A 106 13.67 -9.42 1.17
N ALA A 107 13.42 -9.62 2.48
CA ALA A 107 13.65 -10.87 3.19
C ALA A 107 12.91 -12.06 2.53
#